data_AF-A0A6P1RKK0-F1
#
_entry.id   AF-A0A6P1RKK0-F1
#
_cell.length_a   1.000
_cell.length_b   1.000
_cell.length_c   1.000
_cell.angle_alpha   90.00
_cell.angle_beta   90.00
_cell.angle_gamma   90.00
#
_symmetry.space_group_name_H-M   'P 1'
#
loop_
_entity.id
_entity.type
_entity.pdbx_description
1 polymer ?
#
loop_
_entity_poly.entity_id
_entity_poly.type
_entity_poly.pdbx_seq_one_letter_code
_entity_poly.pdbx_strand_id
1 'polypeptide(L)' 'MYEPLQQRLSSERGSFVRLTFVEIEQTLGRKLPASAHKFTAWWGNEVSMKFGHPQAKAWMNAGFRAYASIKDRVVEFRRL' A
#
# COMPACT_ATOMS: atom_id res chain seq x y z
N MET A 1 2.45 -1.35 -12.42
CA MET A 1 1.90 -2.40 -11.53
C MET A 1 2.43 -2.22 -10.11
N TYR A 2 1.73 -2.73 -9.11
CA TYR A 2 2.17 -2.76 -7.70
C TYR A 2 2.57 -4.19 -7.25
N GLU A 3 2.91 -5.06 -8.22
CA GLU A 3 3.26 -6.46 -8.01
C GLU A 3 4.46 -6.67 -7.07
N PRO A 4 5.55 -5.87 -7.11
CA PRO A 4 6.67 -6.06 -6.18
C PRO A 4 6.25 -5.87 -4.72
N LEU A 5 5.39 -4.88 -4.47
CA LEU A 5 4.83 -4.62 -3.14
C LEU A 5 3.90 -5.76 -2.72
N GLN A 6 3.05 -6.26 -3.63
CA GLN A 6 2.21 -7.43 -3.36
C GLN A 6 3.07 -8.66 -2.98
N GLN A 7 4.09 -8.99 -3.76
CA GLN A 7 4.97 -10.13 -3.47
C GLN A 7 5.70 -9.98 -2.14
N ARG A 8 6.17 -8.76 -1.82
CA ARG A 8 6.80 -8.46 -0.54
C ARG A 8 5.84 -8.73 0.63
N LEU A 9 4.61 -8.20 0.55
CA LEU A 9 3.58 -8.41 1.57
C LEU A 9 3.16 -9.88 1.66
N SER A 10 2.97 -10.58 0.54
CA SER A 10 2.63 -12.00 0.53
C SER A 10 3.74 -12.90 1.09
N SER A 11 5.00 -12.47 1.00
CA SER A 11 6.13 -13.19 1.61
C SER A 11 6.21 -12.93 3.12
N GLU A 12 5.59 -11.86 3.61
CA GLU A 12 5.62 -11.49 5.01
C GLU A 12 4.71 -12.41 5.83
N ARG A 13 5.30 -13.12 6.80
CA ARG A 13 4.55 -14.04 7.68
C ARG A 13 3.87 -13.33 8.86
N GLY A 14 4.14 -12.03 9.04
CA GLY A 14 3.61 -11.24 10.15
C GLY A 14 2.15 -10.85 9.98
N SER A 15 1.48 -10.56 11.10
CA SER A 15 0.09 -10.04 11.12
C SER A 15 0.01 -8.57 10.73
N PHE A 16 1.12 -7.83 10.80
CA PHE A 16 1.23 -6.44 10.35
C PHE A 16 2.61 -6.16 9.79
N VAL A 17 2.69 -5.26 8.82
CA VAL A 17 3.91 -4.81 8.14
C VAL A 17 3.89 -3.31 8.11
N ARG A 18 4.90 -2.67 8.67
CA ARG A 18 5.02 -1.21 8.69
C ARG A 18 6.08 -0.81 7.69
N LEU A 19 5.69 -0.05 6.65
CA LEU A 19 6.59 0.44 5.61
C LEU A 19 6.48 1.96 5.50
N THR A 20 7.62 2.63 5.42
CA THR A 20 7.64 4.06 5.08
C THR A 20 7.34 4.27 3.60
N PHE A 21 6.96 5.50 3.26
CA PHE A 21 6.69 5.84 1.86
C PHE A 21 7.94 5.62 1.00
N VAL A 22 9.12 5.94 1.54
CA VAL A 22 10.40 5.75 0.87
C VAL A 22 10.68 4.27 0.61
N GLU A 23 10.44 3.39 1.58
CA GLU A 23 10.61 1.94 1.40
C GLU A 23 9.66 1.39 0.33
N ILE A 24 8.43 1.90 0.29
CA ILE A 24 7.46 1.51 -0.74
C ILE A 24 7.92 2.00 -2.12
N GLU A 25 8.41 3.23 -2.22
CA GLU A 25 8.96 3.79 -3.46
C GLU A 25 10.18 3.02 -3.95
N GLN A 26 11.07 2.61 -3.04
CA GLN A 26 12.22 1.77 -3.33
C GLN A 26 11.80 0.38 -3.80
N THR A 27 10.82 -0.24 -3.12
CA THR A 27 10.26 -1.55 -3.51
C THR A 27 9.60 -1.51 -4.88
N LEU A 28 8.93 -0.40 -5.20
CA LEU A 28 8.28 -0.19 -6.50
C LEU A 28 9.23 0.32 -7.59
N GLY A 29 10.45 0.75 -7.23
CA GLY A 29 11.40 1.41 -8.12
C GLY A 29 10.90 2.74 -8.69
N ARG A 30 9.90 3.37 -8.07
CA ARG A 30 9.29 4.62 -8.54
C ARG A 30 8.68 5.41 -7.40
N LYS A 31 8.57 6.72 -7.59
CA LYS A 31 7.94 7.61 -6.61
C LYS A 31 6.43 7.43 -6.55
N LEU A 32 5.87 7.58 -5.36
CA LEU A 32 4.44 7.56 -5.12
C LEU A 32 3.81 8.85 -5.67
N PRO A 33 2.55 8.78 -6.15
CA PRO A 33 1.87 9.98 -6.64
C PRO A 33 1.61 10.95 -5.48
N ALA A 34 1.57 12.26 -5.77
CA ALA A 34 1.30 13.29 -4.76
C ALA A 34 0.01 13.03 -3.95
N SER A 35 -0.99 12.38 -4.55
CA SER A 35 -2.22 11.97 -3.86
C SER A 35 -1.97 10.98 -2.71
N ALA A 36 -1.02 10.06 -2.85
CA ALA A 36 -0.64 9.13 -1.78
C ALA A 36 -0.03 9.86 -0.58
N HIS A 37 0.64 11.00 -0.81
CA HIS A 37 1.20 11.89 0.21
C HIS A 37 0.20 12.85 0.81
N LYS A 38 -0.92 13.11 0.14
CA LYS A 38 -1.92 14.08 0.62
C LYS A 38 -3.13 13.42 1.26
N PHE A 39 -3.50 12.22 0.81
CA PHE A 39 -4.75 11.58 1.18
C PHE A 39 -4.51 10.15 1.67
N THR A 40 -4.81 9.89 2.94
CA THR A 40 -4.82 8.52 3.50
C THR A 40 -5.80 7.62 2.77
N ALA A 41 -6.92 8.17 2.29
CA ALA A 41 -7.93 7.45 1.50
C ALA A 41 -7.35 6.81 0.21
N TRP A 42 -6.26 7.36 -0.34
CA TRP A 42 -5.57 6.77 -1.49
C TRP A 42 -5.00 5.37 -1.18
N TRP A 43 -4.61 5.14 0.07
CA TRP A 43 -4.13 3.85 0.60
C TRP A 43 -5.27 2.96 1.10
N GLY A 44 -6.47 3.51 1.25
CA GLY A 44 -7.63 2.75 1.67
C GLY A 44 -7.97 1.63 0.70
N ASN A 45 -8.82 0.71 1.17
CA ASN A 45 -9.32 -0.40 0.37
C ASN A 45 -10.51 0.00 -0.51
N GLU A 46 -10.69 1.30 -0.78
CA GLU A 46 -11.77 1.80 -1.64
C GLU A 46 -11.45 1.43 -3.09
N VAL A 47 -11.80 0.20 -3.46
CA VAL A 47 -11.99 -0.23 -4.85
C VAL A 47 -13.26 0.44 -5.38
N SER A 48 -13.23 1.75 -5.56
CA SER A 48 -14.28 2.42 -6.32
C SER A 48 -14.13 1.96 -7.77
N MET A 49 -15.03 1.07 -8.20
CA MET A 49 -15.01 0.32 -9.45
C MET A 49 -14.92 1.17 -10.74
N LYS A 50 -15.00 2.51 -10.64
CA LYS A 50 -14.98 3.42 -11.79
C LYS A 50 -13.59 3.74 -12.35
N PHE A 51 -12.54 3.65 -11.55
CA PHE A 51 -11.16 3.83 -12.02
C PHE A 51 -10.29 2.83 -11.29
N GLY A 52 -9.95 1.72 -11.96
CA GLY A 52 -9.17 0.64 -11.36
C GLY A 52 -8.00 1.19 -10.55
N HIS A 53 -8.04 0.95 -9.23
CA HIS A 53 -6.98 1.29 -8.29
C HIS A 53 -6.03 0.08 -8.19
N PRO A 54 -5.03 -0.09 -9.08
CA PRO A 54 -4.12 -1.23 -9.04
C PRO A 54 -3.30 -1.28 -7.76
N GLN A 55 -3.18 -0.17 -7.03
CA GLN A 55 -2.56 -0.16 -5.70
C GLN A 55 -3.37 -0.98 -4.68
N ALA A 56 -4.68 -0.70 -4.55
CA ALA A 56 -5.54 -1.37 -3.58
C ALA A 56 -5.60 -2.87 -3.80
N LYS A 57 -5.70 -3.28 -5.07
CA LYS A 57 -5.65 -4.70 -5.45
C LYS A 57 -4.37 -5.40 -5.00
N ALA A 58 -3.23 -4.73 -4.97
CA ALA A 58 -1.95 -5.36 -4.65
C ALA A 58 -1.91 -5.88 -3.21
N TRP A 59 -2.21 -5.03 -2.21
CA TRP A 59 -2.24 -5.49 -0.82
C TRP A 59 -3.49 -6.31 -0.50
N MET A 60 -4.65 -6.02 -1.12
CA MET A 60 -5.85 -6.84 -0.93
C MET A 60 -5.63 -8.28 -1.45
N ASN A 61 -4.98 -8.46 -2.60
CA ASN A 61 -4.61 -9.79 -3.11
C ASN A 61 -3.60 -10.50 -2.20
N ALA A 62 -2.75 -9.74 -1.51
CA ALA A 62 -1.86 -10.29 -0.48
C ALA A 62 -2.60 -10.63 0.83
N GLY A 63 -3.87 -10.26 0.97
CA GLY A 63 -4.66 -10.46 2.20
C GLY A 63 -4.41 -9.39 3.27
N PHE A 64 -3.98 -8.20 2.89
CA PHE A 64 -3.69 -7.09 3.79
C PHE A 64 -4.59 -5.87 3.53
N ARG A 65 -4.84 -5.08 4.58
CA ARG A 65 -5.42 -3.73 4.54
C ARG A 65 -4.34 -2.70 4.88
N ALA A 66 -4.24 -1.65 4.09
CA ALA A 66 -3.29 -0.56 4.36
C ALA A 66 -3.92 0.54 5.22
N TYR A 67 -3.15 1.01 6.20
CA TYR A 67 -3.46 2.11 7.10
C TYR A 67 -2.33 3.13 7.01
N ALA A 68 -2.54 4.19 6.24
CA ALA A 68 -1.53 5.22 6.05
C ALA A 68 -1.64 6.34 7.08
N SER A 69 -0.49 6.77 7.57
CA SER A 69 -0.30 7.98 8.37
C SER A 69 0.52 8.97 7.55
N ILE A 70 -0.13 9.98 6.99
CA ILE A 70 0.54 11.04 6.20
C ILE A 70 1.54 11.82 7.06
N LYS A 71 1.18 12.09 8.32
CA LYS A 71 2.04 12.81 9.28
C LYS A 71 3.38 12.11 9.47
N ASP A 72 3.33 10.79 9.67
CA ASP A 72 4.50 9.95 9.89
C ASP A 72 5.12 9.42 8.59
N ARG A 73 4.49 9.68 7.44
CA ARG A 73 4.87 9.14 6.11
C ARG A 73 5.09 7.63 6.14
N VAL A 74 4.18 6.93 6.81
CA VAL A 74 4.23 5.49 7.02
C VAL A 74 2.90 4.86 6.65
N VAL A 75 2.94 3.63 6.15
CA VAL A 75 1.79 2.79 5.88
C VAL A 75 1.94 1.49 6.67
N GLU A 76 0.91 1.16 7.42
CA GLU A 76 0.81 -0.10 8.14
C GLU A 76 -0.15 -1.02 7.40
N PHE A 77 0.38 -2.10 6.84
CA PHE A 77 -0.40 -3.16 6.22
C PHE A 77 -0.76 -4.18 7.29
N ARG A 78 -2.04 -4.30 7.64
CA ARG A 78 -2.53 -5.32 8.58
C ARG A 78 -3.19 -6.45 7.82
N ARG A 79 -2.85 -7.68 8.16
CA ARG A 79 -3.44 -8.86 7.56
C ARG A 79 -4.92 -8.96 7.98
N LEU A 80 -5.76 -9.38 7.04
CA LEU A 80 -7.17 -9.72 7.27
C LEU A 80 -7.31 -11.02 8.07
#